data_AF-A0A535FN02-F1
#
_entry.id   AF-A0A535FN02-F1
#
_cell.length_a   1.000
_cell.length_b   1.000
_cell.length_c   1.000
_cell.angle_alpha   90.00
_cell.angle_beta   90.00
_cell.angle_gamma   90.00
#
_symmetry.space_group_name_H-M   'P 1'
#
loop_
_entity.id
_entity.type
_entity.pdbx_description
1 polymer ?
#
loop_
_entity_poly.entity_id
_entity_poly.type
_entity_poly.pdbx_seq_one_letter_code
_entity_poly.pdbx_strand_id
1 'polypeptide(L)'
;MGGVAGGLVLSVIAALILTVGPLGIPWYLAIVLGLLIGVAGVLGDLSESLIKRQMDVKDSGQLIPGHGGLLDRVDSLLFAVIVVFLFAQWAGK
;
A
#
# COMPACT_ATOMS: atom_id res chain seq x y z
N MET A 1 -16.78 1.57 -1.88
CA MET A 1 -16.37 0.62 -2.95
C MET A 1 -15.52 1.28 -4.04
N GLY A 2 -15.86 2.48 -4.53
CA GLY A 2 -15.06 3.18 -5.55
C GLY A 2 -13.59 3.43 -5.16
N GLY A 3 -13.31 3.76 -3.89
CA GLY A 3 -11.94 3.99 -3.41
C GLY A 3 -11.04 2.75 -3.45
N VAL A 4 -11.57 1.57 -3.12
CA VAL A 4 -10.83 0.29 -3.13
C VAL A 4 -10.51 -0.15 -4.56
N ALA A 5 -11.49 -0.09 -5.46
CA ALA A 5 -11.28 -0.43 -6.86
C ALA A 5 -10.31 0.56 -7.54
N GLY A 6 -10.45 1.86 -7.24
CA GLY A 6 -9.52 2.90 -7.72
C GLY A 6 -8.09 2.68 -7.22
N GLY A 7 -7.92 2.40 -5.92
CA GLY A 7 -6.61 2.12 -5.32
C GLY A 7 -5.94 0.86 -5.89
N LEU A 8 -6.71 -0.21 -6.10
CA LEU A 8 -6.22 -1.43 -6.77
C LEU A 8 -5.73 -1.15 -8.19
N VAL A 9 -6.55 -0.47 -9.01
CA VAL A 9 -6.17 -0.12 -10.38
C VAL A 9 -4.91 0.76 -10.39
N LEU A 10 -4.84 1.76 -9.51
CA LEU A 10 -3.67 2.63 -9.39
C LEU A 10 -2.42 1.86 -8.98
N SER A 11 -2.53 0.92 -8.03
CA SER A 11 -1.41 0.11 -7.55
C SER A 11 -0.84 -0.79 -8.66
N VAL A 12 -1.69 -1.35 -9.52
CA VAL A 12 -1.27 -2.15 -10.68
C VAL A 12 -0.59 -1.28 -11.75
N ILE A 13 -1.15 -0.11 -12.04
CA ILE A 13 -0.55 0.84 -13.00
C ILE A 13 0.82 1.31 -12.49
N ALA A 14 0.91 1.68 -11.20
CA ALA A 14 2.15 2.11 -10.57
C ALA A 14 3.21 1.00 -10.60
N ALA A 15 2.83 -0.24 -10.28
CA ALA A 15 3.73 -1.39 -10.35
C ALA A 15 4.24 -1.61 -11.78
N LEU A 16 3.37 -1.55 -12.80
CA LEU A 16 3.78 -1.67 -14.20
C LEU A 16 4.80 -0.61 -14.62
N ILE A 17 4.55 0.65 -14.27
CA ILE A 17 5.44 1.78 -14.64
C ILE A 17 6.79 1.67 -13.94
N LEU A 18 6.79 1.36 -12.64
CA LEU A 18 8.01 1.37 -11.81
C LEU A 18 8.88 0.12 -11.97
N THR A 19 8.30 -1.01 -12.40
CA THR A 19 9.03 -2.29 -12.45
C THR A 19 9.39 -2.77 -13.84
N VAL A 20 8.54 -2.56 -14.85
CA VAL A 20 8.78 -3.11 -16.19
C VAL A 20 9.93 -2.40 -16.90
N GLY A 21 9.96 -1.07 -16.88
CA GLY A 21 11.05 -0.28 -17.47
C GLY A 21 12.30 -0.23 -16.59
N PRO A 22 12.21 0.34 -15.37
CA PRO A 22 13.39 0.60 -14.53
C PRO A 22 14.07 -0.66 -13.98
N LEU A 23 13.29 -1.69 -13.64
CA LEU A 23 13.80 -2.89 -12.99
C LEU A 23 13.90 -4.10 -13.93
N GLY A 24 13.37 -4.00 -15.16
CA GLY A 24 13.35 -5.07 -16.14
C GLY A 24 12.49 -6.27 -15.74
N ILE A 25 11.54 -6.06 -14.81
CA ILE A 25 10.67 -7.13 -14.33
C ILE A 25 9.61 -7.42 -15.41
N PRO A 26 9.32 -8.71 -15.72
CA PRO A 26 8.27 -9.06 -16.66
C PRO A 26 6.91 -8.48 -16.28
N TRP A 27 6.15 -8.02 -17.29
CA TRP A 27 4.85 -7.35 -17.10
C TRP A 27 3.83 -8.19 -16.31
N TYR A 28 3.86 -9.52 -16.44
CA TYR A 28 2.96 -10.41 -15.70
C TYR A 28 3.29 -10.45 -14.19
N LEU A 29 4.57 -10.39 -13.82
CA LEU A 29 4.98 -10.30 -12.41
C LEU A 29 4.67 -8.93 -11.82
N ALA A 30 4.79 -7.86 -12.62
CA ALA A 30 4.42 -6.52 -12.22
C ALA A 30 2.92 -6.40 -11.89
N ILE A 31 2.04 -7.08 -12.65
CA ILE A 31 0.59 -7.13 -12.37
C ILE A 31 0.32 -7.84 -11.04
N VAL A 32 0.97 -8.99 -10.80
CA VAL A 32 0.82 -9.74 -9.55
C VAL A 32 1.30 -8.91 -8.36
N LEU A 33 2.45 -8.22 -8.50
CA LEU A 33 2.99 -7.34 -7.47
C LEU A 33 2.04 -6.17 -7.16
N GLY A 34 1.52 -5.52 -8.21
CA GLY A 34 0.56 -4.43 -8.04
C GLY A 34 -0.72 -4.87 -7.33
N LEU A 35 -1.25 -6.05 -7.66
CA LEU A 35 -2.40 -6.64 -6.96
C LEU A 35 -2.10 -6.90 -5.48
N LEU A 36 -0.94 -7.48 -5.17
CA LEU A 36 -0.53 -7.75 -3.79
C LEU A 36 -0.40 -6.44 -2.99
N ILE A 37 0.22 -5.41 -3.56
CA ILE A 37 0.35 -4.09 -2.94
C ILE A 37 -1.03 -3.45 -2.72
N GLY A 38 -1.90 -3.50 -3.72
CA GLY A 38 -3.26 -2.96 -3.61
C GLY A 38 -4.08 -3.64 -2.52
N VAL A 39 -4.03 -4.96 -2.42
CA VAL A 39 -4.71 -5.72 -1.35
C VAL A 39 -4.09 -5.39 0.02
N ALA A 40 -2.76 -5.33 0.12
CA ALA A 40 -2.08 -4.98 1.36
C ALA A 40 -2.44 -3.57 1.85
N GLY A 41 -2.57 -2.60 0.93
CA GLY A 41 -3.02 -1.24 1.25
C GLY A 41 -4.43 -1.20 1.84
N VAL A 42 -5.36 -1.98 1.29
CA VAL A 42 -6.73 -2.11 1.83
C VAL A 42 -6.73 -2.76 3.20
N LEU A 43 -5.91 -3.79 3.41
CA LEU A 43 -5.77 -4.43 4.72
C LEU A 43 -5.16 -3.49 5.77
N GLY A 44 -4.22 -2.62 5.35
CA GLY A 44 -3.67 -1.56 6.19
C GLY A 44 -4.74 -0.56 6.65
N ASP A 45 -5.52 -0.02 5.70
CA ASP A 45 -6.64 0.89 5.97
C ASP A 45 -7.68 0.26 6.92
N LEU A 46 -7.98 -1.03 6.76
CA LEU A 46 -8.85 -1.76 7.68
C LEU A 46 -8.23 -1.93 9.07
N SER A 47 -6.95 -2.28 9.16
CA SER A 47 -6.24 -2.45 10.44
C SER A 47 -6.19 -1.14 11.22
N GLU A 48 -5.91 -0.04 10.53
CA GLU A 48 -5.95 1.31 11.06
C GLU A 48 -7.36 1.66 11.58
N SER A 49 -8.42 1.36 10.81
CA SER A 49 -9.80 1.57 11.25
C SER A 49 -10.16 0.78 12.51
N LEU A 50 -9.59 -0.42 12.68
CA LEU A 50 -9.80 -1.28 13.85
C LEU A 50 -9.05 -0.76 15.09
N ILE A 51 -7.81 -0.30 14.92
CA ILE A 51 -7.02 0.31 16.00
C ILE A 51 -7.70 1.59 16.49
N LYS A 52 -8.18 2.45 15.57
CA LYS A 52 -8.98 3.64 15.88
C LYS A 52 -10.22 3.31 16.71
N ARG A 53 -10.88 2.18 16.40
CA ARG A 53 -12.06 1.70 17.14
C ARG A 53 -11.74 1.18 18.54
N GLN A 54 -10.61 0.51 18.71
CA GLN A 54 -10.21 -0.07 20.00
C GLN A 54 -9.65 0.97 20.97
N MET A 55 -9.03 2.04 20.46
CA MET A 55 -8.40 3.06 21.30
C MET A 55 -9.37 4.14 21.79
N ASP A 56 -10.63 4.16 21.33
CA ASP A 56 -11.62 5.26 21.54
C ASP A 56 -11.09 6.65 21.13
N VAL A 57 -9.95 6.69 20.42
CA VAL A 57 -9.34 7.89 19.87
C VAL A 57 -9.86 8.05 18.45
N LYS A 58 -10.85 8.93 18.29
CA LYS A 58 -11.50 9.21 17.00
C LYS A 58 -10.58 9.85 15.96
N ASP A 59 -9.41 10.37 16.37
CA ASP A 59 -8.43 11.01 15.50
C ASP A 59 -7.00 10.61 15.88
N SER A 60 -6.40 9.68 15.13
CA SER A 60 -4.96 9.35 15.25
C SER A 60 -4.02 10.48 14.76
N GLY A 61 -4.57 11.67 14.46
CA GLY A 61 -3.82 12.73 13.80
C GLY A 61 -4.41 14.11 14.01
N GLN A 62 -4.34 14.64 15.23
CA GLN A 62 -4.38 16.09 15.45
C GLN A 62 -2.97 16.69 15.63
N LEU A 63 -1.91 16.00 15.22
CA LEU A 63 -0.57 16.58 15.19
C LEU A 63 -0.39 17.58 14.04
N ILE A 64 -1.18 17.47 12.95
CA ILE A 64 -1.17 18.42 11.83
C ILE A 64 -2.62 18.68 11.35
N PRO A 65 -3.21 19.86 11.63
CA PRO A 65 -4.55 20.17 11.18
C PRO A 65 -4.57 20.27 9.64
N GLY A 66 -5.34 19.39 8.99
CA GLY A 66 -5.54 19.38 7.52
C GLY A 66 -4.79 18.29 6.75
N HIS A 67 -4.04 17.41 7.41
CA HIS A 67 -3.46 16.20 6.80
C HIS A 67 -3.95 14.98 7.59
N GLY A 68 -4.63 14.04 6.91
CA GLY A 68 -5.11 12.79 7.51
C GLY A 68 -4.01 12.01 8.26
N GLY A 69 -4.43 11.04 9.08
CA GLY A 69 -3.62 10.38 10.10
C GLY A 69 -2.22 10.00 9.61
N LEU A 70 -1.19 10.43 10.35
CA LEU A 70 0.19 10.03 10.08
C LEU A 70 0.34 8.50 10.13
N LEU A 71 -0.41 7.85 11.03
CA LEU A 71 -0.55 6.39 11.14
C LEU A 71 -1.09 5.76 9.86
N ASP A 72 -2.11 6.35 9.23
CA ASP A 72 -2.71 5.89 7.97
C ASP A 72 -1.68 5.79 6.84
N ARG A 73 -0.75 6.75 6.80
CA ARG A 73 0.34 6.78 5.82
C ARG A 73 1.47 5.81 6.16
N VAL A 74 1.81 5.66 7.43
CA VAL A 74 2.92 4.80 7.88
C VAL A 74 2.57 3.32 7.76
N ASP A 75 1.34 2.93 8.07
CA ASP A 75 0.91 1.53 8.06
C ASP A 75 0.83 0.98 6.62
N SER A 76 0.25 1.77 5.71
CA SER A 76 0.19 1.41 4.29
C SER A 76 1.57 1.41 3.61
N LEU A 77 2.49 2.30 4.02
CA LEU A 77 3.90 2.28 3.60
C LEU A 77 4.66 1.06 4.12
N LEU A 78 4.48 0.70 5.39
CA LEU A 78 5.16 -0.44 6.00
C LEU A 78 4.84 -1.74 5.28
N PHE A 79 3.56 -1.99 5.00
CA PHE A 79 3.14 -3.16 4.24
C PHE A 79 3.66 -3.16 2.80
N ALA A 80 3.62 -2.00 2.12
CA ALA A 80 4.16 -1.87 0.78
C ALA A 80 5.68 -2.14 0.74
N VAL A 81 6.44 -1.61 1.71
CA VAL A 81 7.89 -1.82 1.81
C VAL A 81 8.24 -3.28 2.05
N ILE A 82 7.51 -4.00 2.91
CA ILE A 82 7.74 -5.44 3.15
C ILE A 82 7.50 -6.24 1.88
N VAL A 83 6.40 -5.97 1.15
CA VAL A 83 6.07 -6.67 -0.10
C VAL A 83 7.13 -6.42 -1.16
N VAL A 84 7.56 -5.16 -1.34
CA VAL A 84 8.60 -4.80 -2.30
C VAL A 84 9.95 -5.42 -1.92
N PHE A 85 10.30 -5.41 -0.64
CA PHE A 85 11.56 -6.00 -0.16
C PHE A 85 11.61 -7.51 -0.39
N LEU A 86 10.55 -8.24 -0.05
CA LEU A 86 10.47 -9.68 -0.30
C LEU A 86 10.51 -9.99 -1.80
N PHE A 87 9.83 -9.17 -2.61
CA PHE A 87 9.85 -9.32 -4.05
C PHE A 87 11.24 -9.05 -4.64
N ALA A 88 11.95 -8.03 -4.18
CA ALA A 88 13.32 -7.73 -4.60
C ALA A 88 14.27 -8.89 -4.24
N GLN A 89 14.18 -9.39 -3.01
CA GLN A 89 14.99 -10.52 -2.55
C GLN A 89 14.72 -11.79 -3.35
N TRP A 90 13.45 -12.07 -3.69
CA TRP A 90 13.08 -13.22 -4.51
C TRP A 90 13.49 -13.06 -5.98
N ALA A 91 13.42 -11.84 -6.52
CA ALA A 91 13.83 -11.52 -7.89
C ALA A 91 15.36 -11.54 -8.08
N GLY A 92 16.15 -11.77 -7.03
CA GLY A 92 17.60 -11.94 -7.10
C GLY A 92 18.34 -10.65 -7.46
N LYS A 93 17.79 -9.48 -7.12
CA LYS A 93 18.48 -8.19 -7.16
C LYS A 93 18.80 -7.70 -5.75
#